data_AF-A0A507DPY0-F1
#
_entry.id   AF-A0A507DPY0-F1
#
_cell.length_a   1.000
_cell.length_b   1.000
_cell.length_c   1.000
_cell.angle_alpha   90.00
_cell.angle_beta   90.00
_cell.angle_gamma   90.00
#
_symmetry.space_group_name_H-M   'P 1'
#
loop_
_entity.id
_entity.type
_entity.pdbx_description
1 polymer ?
#
loop_
_entity_poly.entity_id
_entity_poly.type
_entity_poly.pdbx_seq_one_letter_code
_entity_poly.pdbx_strand_id
1 'polypeptide(L)'
;MIGDVNLYFTTPTRAEIELMIAEPSARTRREGFAALSLMLWYATTRLGGQEVFARVSDKNAPSLRLFRDKIGWVETERSEFFGETTLEARGKVLDKVVRMADGAVMHNFDEVA
;
A
#
# COMPACT_ATOMS: atom_id res chain seq x y z
N MET A 1 -7.19 -16.55 -8.42
CA MET A 1 -6.50 -15.57 -7.56
C MET A 1 -5.24 -15.11 -8.29
N ILE A 2 -5.05 -13.80 -8.52
CA ILE A 2 -3.95 -13.24 -9.35
C ILE A 2 -2.78 -12.67 -8.54
N GLY A 3 -2.95 -12.56 -7.23
CA GLY A 3 -2.06 -11.88 -6.30
C GLY A 3 -2.77 -11.59 -4.98
N ASP A 4 -2.09 -10.88 -4.10
CA ASP A 4 -2.53 -10.56 -2.74
C ASP A 4 -1.91 -9.26 -2.22
N VAL A 5 -2.49 -8.75 -1.12
CA VAL A 5 -1.97 -7.66 -0.32
C VAL A 5 -2.00 -8.11 1.13
N ASN A 6 -0.88 -8.03 1.82
CA ASN A 6 -0.73 -8.42 3.21
C ASN A 6 -0.35 -7.22 4.08
N LEU A 7 -0.78 -7.23 5.34
CA LEU A 7 -0.54 -6.14 6.29
C LEU A 7 -0.08 -6.74 7.64
N TYR A 8 1.08 -6.31 8.13
CA TYR A 8 1.70 -6.84 9.34
C TYR A 8 1.99 -5.71 10.33
N PHE A 9 1.31 -5.71 11.49
CA PHE A 9 1.56 -4.72 12.53
C PHE A 9 2.87 -5.01 13.27
N THR A 10 3.82 -4.07 13.19
CA THR A 10 5.09 -4.09 13.95
C THR A 10 4.96 -3.40 15.32
N THR A 11 3.99 -2.48 15.43
CA THR A 11 3.53 -1.87 16.67
C THR A 11 2.01 -1.71 16.58
N PRO A 12 1.30 -1.31 17.66
CA PRO A 12 -0.15 -1.08 17.59
C PRO A 12 -0.59 -0.03 16.55
N THR A 13 0.31 0.84 16.08
CA THR A 13 -0.01 1.91 15.13
C THR A 13 0.82 1.89 13.84
N ARG A 14 1.85 1.04 13.76
CA ARG A 14 2.77 0.94 12.62
C ARG A 14 2.69 -0.43 11.96
N ALA A 15 2.38 -0.46 10.67
CA ALA A 15 2.26 -1.69 9.91
C ALA A 15 3.14 -1.72 8.64
N GLU A 16 3.67 -2.89 8.34
CA GLU A 16 4.28 -3.21 7.05
C GLU A 16 3.20 -3.65 6.07
N ILE A 17 3.25 -3.15 4.83
CA ILE A 17 2.37 -3.58 3.75
C ILE A 17 3.16 -4.23 2.63
N GLU A 18 2.66 -5.35 2.16
CA GLU A 18 3.23 -6.10 1.04
C GLU A 18 2.19 -6.25 -0.08
N LEU A 19 2.62 -6.12 -1.33
CA LEU A 19 1.78 -6.26 -2.52
C LEU A 19 2.47 -7.19 -3.52
N MET A 20 1.77 -8.22 -3.96
CA MET A 20 2.22 -9.10 -5.03
C MET A 20 1.13 -9.29 -6.09
N ILE A 21 1.53 -9.19 -7.36
CA ILE A 21 0.73 -9.64 -8.51
C ILE A 21 1.50 -10.78 -9.18
N ALA A 22 1.10 -12.01 -8.85
CA ALA A 22 1.74 -13.22 -9.34
C ALA A 22 1.52 -13.38 -10.85
N GLU A 23 0.28 -13.16 -11.32
CA GLU A 23 -0.13 -13.36 -12.71
C GLU A 23 0.44 -12.27 -13.64
N PRO A 24 1.37 -12.59 -14.57
CA PRO A 24 1.99 -11.59 -15.43
C PRO A 24 1.00 -10.81 -16.29
N SER A 25 -0.06 -11.48 -16.77
CA SER A 25 -1.11 -10.85 -17.59
C SER A 25 -1.98 -9.85 -16.82
N ALA A 26 -1.93 -9.88 -15.48
CA ALA A 26 -2.61 -8.96 -14.59
C ALA A 26 -1.71 -7.83 -14.08
N ARG A 27 -0.40 -7.85 -14.37
CA ARG A 27 0.50 -6.76 -13.96
C ARG A 27 0.15 -5.49 -14.71
N THR A 28 0.40 -4.33 -14.07
CA THR A 28 0.20 -2.99 -14.64
C THR A 28 -1.26 -2.59 -14.95
N ARG A 29 -2.25 -3.45 -14.66
CA ARG A 29 -3.67 -3.22 -14.93
C ARG A 29 -4.45 -2.58 -13.76
N ARG A 30 -3.72 -1.99 -12.81
CA ARG A 30 -4.20 -1.23 -11.62
C ARG A 30 -4.90 -2.06 -10.53
N GLU A 31 -5.09 -3.37 -10.69
CA GLU A 31 -5.73 -4.21 -9.68
C GLU A 31 -4.94 -4.20 -8.37
N GLY A 32 -3.61 -4.28 -8.44
CA GLY A 32 -2.75 -4.18 -7.25
C GLY A 32 -2.88 -2.83 -6.54
N PHE A 33 -3.10 -1.73 -7.28
CA PHE A 33 -3.31 -0.42 -6.68
C PHE A 33 -4.67 -0.32 -5.99
N ALA A 34 -5.72 -0.94 -6.56
CA ALA A 34 -7.04 -1.00 -5.95
C ALA A 34 -7.01 -1.81 -4.65
N ALA A 35 -6.42 -3.00 -4.67
CA ALA A 35 -6.28 -3.84 -3.49
C ALA A 35 -5.45 -3.16 -2.38
N LEU A 36 -4.34 -2.52 -2.76
CA LEU A 36 -3.49 -1.74 -1.85
C LEU A 36 -4.28 -0.59 -1.21
N SER A 37 -5.05 0.15 -2.01
CA SER A 37 -5.83 1.30 -1.50
C SER A 37 -6.89 0.86 -0.50
N LEU A 38 -7.58 -0.26 -0.77
CA LEU A 38 -8.56 -0.83 0.16
C LEU A 38 -7.90 -1.29 1.47
N MET A 39 -6.75 -1.96 1.39
CA MET A 39 -6.02 -2.40 2.59
C MET A 39 -5.55 -1.20 3.43
N LEU A 40 -5.07 -0.12 2.78
CA LEU A 40 -4.66 1.10 3.48
C LEU A 40 -5.84 1.83 4.13
N TRP A 41 -6.98 1.88 3.45
CA TRP A 41 -8.23 2.37 4.04
C TRP A 41 -8.63 1.54 5.27
N TYR A 42 -8.59 0.21 5.18
CA TYR A 42 -8.94 -0.66 6.28
C TYR A 42 -7.98 -0.50 7.47
N ALA A 43 -6.67 -0.46 7.20
CA ALA A 43 -5.64 -0.24 8.21
C ALA A 43 -5.87 1.05 9.01
N THR A 44 -6.20 2.14 8.31
CA THR A 44 -6.31 3.48 8.91
C THR A 44 -7.64 3.72 9.60
N THR A 45 -8.75 3.31 8.97
CA THR A 45 -10.09 3.62 9.45
C THR A 45 -10.63 2.59 10.45
N ARG A 46 -10.15 1.35 10.39
CA ARG A 46 -10.67 0.24 11.21
C ARG A 46 -9.66 -0.34 12.19
N LEU A 47 -8.38 -0.39 11.81
CA LEU A 47 -7.34 -1.02 12.65
C LEU A 47 -6.48 -0.04 13.45
N GLY A 48 -6.66 1.28 13.26
CA GLY A 48 -5.89 2.31 13.99
C GLY A 48 -4.45 2.49 13.51
N GLY A 49 -4.11 2.00 12.30
CA GLY A 49 -2.82 2.22 11.66
C GLY A 49 -2.61 3.70 11.32
N GLN A 50 -1.60 4.32 11.92
CA GLN A 50 -1.22 5.73 11.71
C GLN A 50 0.00 5.87 10.82
N GLU A 51 0.77 4.78 10.70
CA GLU A 51 1.96 4.69 9.91
C GLU A 51 1.97 3.37 9.15
N VAL A 52 2.18 3.46 7.83
CA VAL A 52 2.34 2.28 6.99
C VAL A 52 3.63 2.39 6.21
N PHE A 53 4.38 1.30 6.12
CA PHE A 53 5.62 1.24 5.38
C PHE A 53 5.68 0.01 4.49
N ALA A 54 6.52 0.07 3.45
CA ALA A 54 6.79 -1.04 2.55
C ALA A 54 8.30 -1.14 2.35
N ARG A 55 8.85 -2.34 2.49
CA ARG A 55 10.22 -2.64 2.06
C ARG A 55 10.17 -3.20 0.65
N VAL A 56 10.93 -2.57 -0.25
CA VAL A 56 10.89 -2.90 -1.67
C VAL A 56 12.32 -3.13 -2.13
N SER A 57 12.57 -4.31 -2.72
CA SER A 57 13.86 -4.57 -3.37
C SER A 57 14.18 -3.48 -4.41
N ASP A 58 15.42 -3.04 -4.44
CA ASP A 58 15.94 -2.04 -5.38
C ASP A 58 15.79 -2.48 -6.85
N LYS A 59 15.62 -3.80 -7.09
CA LYS A 59 15.38 -4.37 -8.41
C LYS A 59 13.91 -4.29 -8.84
N ASN A 60 12.99 -3.99 -7.92
CA ASN A 60 11.56 -3.88 -8.18
C ASN A 60 11.17 -2.44 -8.53
N ALA A 61 11.68 -1.95 -9.66
CA ALA A 61 11.39 -0.62 -10.17
C ALA A 61 9.88 -0.32 -10.31
N PRO A 62 8.99 -1.26 -10.71
CA PRO A 62 7.55 -1.02 -10.71
C PRO A 62 6.97 -0.64 -9.34
N SER A 63 7.30 -1.38 -8.28
CA SER A 63 6.81 -1.08 -6.93
C SER A 63 7.41 0.21 -6.37
N LEU A 64 8.70 0.46 -6.61
CA LEU A 64 9.34 1.72 -6.21
C LEU A 64 8.64 2.94 -6.83
N ARG A 65 8.34 2.90 -8.13
CA ARG A 65 7.59 3.97 -8.81
C ARG A 65 6.15 4.09 -8.31
N LEU A 66 5.51 2.97 -7.95
CA LEU A 66 4.17 2.98 -7.40
C LEU A 66 4.14 3.75 -6.07
N PHE A 67 4.91 3.31 -5.07
CA PHE A 67 4.90 3.92 -3.75
C PHE A 67 5.42 5.36 -3.78
N ARG A 68 6.60 5.58 -4.39
CA ARG A 68 7.24 6.90 -4.39
C ARG A 68 6.53 7.90 -5.30
N ASP A 69 6.38 7.56 -6.59
CA ASP A 69 6.05 8.56 -7.60
C ASP A 69 4.52 8.69 -7.81
N LYS A 70 3.77 7.59 -7.66
CA LYS A 70 2.30 7.62 -7.86
C LYS A 70 1.54 7.96 -6.58
N ILE A 71 1.92 7.33 -5.47
CA ILE A 71 1.21 7.54 -4.21
C ILE A 71 1.78 8.76 -3.47
N GLY A 72 3.11 8.87 -3.43
CA GLY A 72 3.83 9.95 -2.76
C GLY A 72 4.42 9.53 -1.41
N TRP A 73 4.77 8.26 -1.26
CA TRP A 73 5.44 7.76 -0.06
C TRP A 73 6.89 8.25 -0.03
N VAL A 74 7.39 8.44 1.18
CA VAL A 74 8.73 8.99 1.40
C VAL A 74 9.70 7.85 1.68
N GLU A 75 10.83 7.84 1.01
CA GLU A 75 11.94 6.94 1.32
C GLU A 75 12.57 7.34 2.65
N THR A 76 12.64 6.41 3.61
CA THR A 76 13.13 6.70 4.98
C THR A 76 14.38 5.91 5.35
N GLU A 77 14.61 4.76 4.70
CA GLU A 77 15.74 3.89 4.96
C GLU A 77 16.11 3.14 3.68
N ARG A 78 17.40 2.85 3.53
CA ARG A 78 17.90 1.94 2.50
C ARG A 78 18.90 0.97 3.10
N SER A 79 18.67 -0.33 2.88
CA SER A 79 19.59 -1.38 3.29
C SER A 79 20.47 -1.81 2.12
N GLU A 80 21.76 -1.49 2.18
CA GLU A 80 22.73 -1.93 1.16
C GLU A 80 22.97 -3.44 1.20
N PHE A 81 22.90 -4.04 2.40
CA PHE A 81 23.13 -5.47 2.58
C PHE A 81 22.02 -6.30 1.93
N PHE A 82 20.76 -5.89 2.09
CA PHE A 82 19.60 -6.57 1.49
C PHE A 82 19.25 -6.05 0.10
N GLY A 83 19.75 -4.86 -0.29
CA GLY A 83 19.38 -4.20 -1.54
C GLY A 83 17.90 -3.82 -1.55
N GLU A 84 17.44 -3.21 -0.47
CA GLU A 84 16.04 -2.85 -0.24
C GLU A 84 15.90 -1.40 0.19
N THR A 85 14.81 -0.78 -0.25
CA THR A 85 14.41 0.58 0.08
C THR A 85 13.11 0.55 0.89
N THR A 86 13.10 1.19 2.05
CA THR A 86 11.90 1.39 2.87
C THR A 86 11.21 2.69 2.49
N LEU A 87 9.93 2.61 2.13
CA LEU A 87 9.07 3.77 1.87
C LEU A 87 7.93 3.82 2.87
N GLU A 88 7.58 5.02 3.34
CA GLU A 88 6.59 5.23 4.40
C GLU A 88 5.51 6.25 4.02
N ALA A 89 4.31 6.03 4.54
CA ALA A 89 3.19 6.97 4.54
C ALA A 89 2.69 7.24 5.95
N ARG A 90 2.55 8.53 6.26
CA ARG A 90 2.04 9.07 7.53
C ARG A 90 1.21 10.33 7.27
N GLY A 91 0.32 10.67 8.20
CA GLY A 91 -0.46 11.92 8.17
C GLY A 91 -1.12 12.18 6.81
N LYS A 92 -0.89 13.37 6.24
CA LYS A 92 -1.52 13.80 4.97
C LYS A 92 -1.32 12.85 3.79
N VAL A 93 -0.20 12.14 3.72
CA VAL A 93 0.05 11.16 2.64
C VAL A 93 -0.89 9.97 2.80
N LEU A 94 -1.06 9.50 4.03
CA LEU A 94 -1.95 8.41 4.35
C LEU A 94 -3.42 8.84 4.17
N ASP A 95 -3.80 10.04 4.62
CA ASP A 95 -5.13 10.63 4.41
C ASP A 95 -5.49 10.73 2.91
N LYS A 96 -4.53 11.09 2.07
CA LYS A 96 -4.72 11.14 0.62
C LYS A 96 -5.09 9.78 0.07
N VAL A 97 -4.41 8.71 0.50
CA VAL A 97 -4.72 7.34 0.06
C VAL A 97 -6.11 6.92 0.52
N VAL A 98 -6.45 7.19 1.78
CA VAL A 98 -7.78 6.88 2.34
C VAL A 98 -8.88 7.55 1.51
N ARG A 99 -8.71 8.83 1.16
CA ARG A 99 -9.67 9.55 0.30
C ARG A 99 -9.76 9.00 -1.12
N MET A 100 -8.64 8.53 -1.68
CA MET A 100 -8.63 7.88 -2.99
C MET A 100 -9.41 6.55 -2.96
N ALA A 101 -9.37 5.84 -1.84
CA ALA A 101 -10.18 4.64 -1.62
C ALA A 101 -11.66 4.98 -1.38
N ASP A 102 -11.98 5.96 -0.51
CA ASP A 102 -13.36 6.36 -0.20
C ASP A 102 -14.18 6.70 -1.47
N GLY A 103 -13.60 7.47 -2.40
CA GLY A 103 -14.26 7.83 -3.65
C GLY A 103 -14.52 6.65 -4.61
N ALA A 104 -13.81 5.53 -4.43
CA ALA A 104 -13.96 4.32 -5.24
C ALA A 104 -14.73 3.20 -4.52
N VAL A 105 -14.76 3.21 -3.19
CA VAL A 105 -15.31 2.15 -2.33
C VAL A 105 -16.75 2.47 -1.90
N MET A 106 -17.09 3.73 -1.62
CA MET A 106 -18.42 4.07 -1.07
C MET A 106 -19.60 3.91 -2.05
N HIS A 107 -19.36 3.73 -3.35
CA HIS A 107 -20.44 3.44 -4.30
C HIS A 107 -20.88 1.96 -4.30
N ASN A 108 -20.11 1.04 -3.72
CA ASN A 108 -20.37 -0.41 -3.83
C ASN A 108 -20.65 -1.13 -2.49
N PHE A 109 -20.44 -0.49 -1.34
CA PHE A 109 -20.64 -1.14 -0.04
C PHE A 109 -21.93 -0.72 0.69
N ASP A 110 -22.55 0.40 0.29
CA ASP A 110 -23.84 0.83 0.85
C ASP A 110 -25.05 0.06 0.27
N GLU A 111 -24.84 -0.83 -0.72
CA GLU A 111 -25.88 -1.71 -1.28
C GLU A 111 -26.02 -3.07 -0.57
N VAL A 112 -25.19 -3.35 0.46
CA VAL A 112 -25.17 -4.66 1.14
C VAL A 112 -25.27 -4.56 2.67
N ALA A 113 -25.78 -3.44 3.20
CA ALA A 113 -26.07 -3.27 4.63
C ALA A 113 -27.58 -3.19 4.89
#